data_AF-A0A849QM34-F1
#
_entry.id   AF-A0A849QM34-F1
#
_cell.length_a   1.000
_cell.length_b   1.000
_cell.length_c   1.000
_cell.angle_alpha   90.00
_cell.angle_beta   90.00
_cell.angle_gamma   90.00
#
_symmetry.space_group_name_H-M   'P 1'
#
loop_
_entity.id
_entity.type
_entity.pdbx_description
1 polymer ?
#
loop_
_entity_poly.entity_id
_entity_poly.type
_entity_poly.pdbx_seq_one_letter_code
_entity_poly.pdbx_strand_id
1 'polypeptide(L)' 'MIMKLLGTSKTSTDNKITIVKDVAQKLNIKQGDIIAFYEDEKHDIIIKKAVLKLE' A
#
# COMPACT_ATOMS: atom_id res chain seq x y z
N MET A 1 -16.18 -10.85 -4.98
CA MET A 1 -14.82 -10.34 -5.25
C MET A 1 -13.83 -11.34 -4.68
N ILE A 2 -12.86 -11.80 -5.47
CA ILE A 2 -11.83 -12.72 -4.98
C ILE A 2 -10.61 -11.87 -4.61
N MET A 3 -10.31 -11.77 -3.31
CA MET A 3 -9.07 -11.15 -2.84
C MET A 3 -7.92 -12.12 -3.04
N LYS A 4 -6.88 -11.68 -3.76
CA LYS A 4 -5.64 -12.43 -3.90
C LYS A 4 -4.63 -11.92 -2.88
N LEU A 5 -4.18 -12.79 -1.97
CA LEU A 5 -3.08 -12.49 -1.06
C LEU A 5 -1.79 -12.31 -1.88
N LEU A 6 -1.19 -11.12 -1.81
CA LEU A 6 0.06 -10.81 -2.52
C LEU A 6 1.31 -10.97 -1.63
N GLY A 7 1.10 -11.25 -0.34
CA GLY A 7 2.15 -11.43 0.65
C GLY A 7 1.70 -10.94 2.02
N THR A 8 2.50 -11.23 3.03
CA THR A 8 2.31 -10.73 4.39
C THR A 8 3.59 -10.05 4.84
N SER A 9 3.46 -9.10 5.77
CA SER A 9 4.62 -8.45 6.40
C SER A 9 4.30 -8.21 7.86
N LYS A 10 5.33 -8.37 8.70
CA LYS A 10 5.22 -8.08 10.12
C LYS A 10 5.40 -6.58 10.32
N THR A 11 4.58 -5.98 11.18
CA THR A 11 4.77 -4.61 11.64
C THR A 11 6.05 -4.51 12.44
N SER A 12 6.91 -3.57 12.09
CA SER A 12 8.11 -3.25 12.88
C SER A 12 7.78 -2.26 14.00
N THR A 13 8.81 -1.79 14.69
CA THR A 13 8.70 -0.64 15.60
C THR A 13 8.15 0.59 14.87
N ASP A 14 7.48 1.47 15.60
CA ASP A 14 6.81 2.68 15.09
C ASP A 14 5.67 2.45 14.08
N ASN A 15 5.00 1.29 14.12
CA ASN A 15 3.87 0.96 13.24
C ASN A 15 4.21 0.98 11.74
N LYS A 16 5.48 0.78 11.39
CA LYS A 16 5.93 0.71 9.99
C LYS A 16 5.74 -0.70 9.45
N ILE A 17 5.44 -0.79 8.16
CA ILE A 17 5.37 -2.06 7.42
C ILE A 17 6.31 -2.01 6.21
N THR A 18 6.94 -3.14 5.92
CA THR A 18 7.67 -3.32 4.68
C THR A 18 6.69 -3.68 3.58
N ILE A 19 6.76 -3.01 2.44
CA ILE A 19 6.02 -3.42 1.24
C ILE A 19 6.83 -4.53 0.56
N VAL A 20 6.27 -5.74 0.49
CA VAL A 20 6.93 -6.88 -0.15
C VAL A 20 7.22 -6.59 -1.63
N LYS A 21 8.31 -7.17 -2.15
CA LYS A 21 8.80 -6.93 -3.51
C LYS A 21 7.71 -7.05 -4.58
N ASP A 22 6.88 -8.08 -4.48
CA ASP A 22 5.80 -8.34 -5.46
C ASP A 22 4.74 -7.22 -5.47
N VAL A 23 4.40 -6.70 -4.30
CA VAL A 23 3.46 -5.58 -4.16
C VAL A 23 4.10 -4.28 -4.64
N ALA A 24 5.35 -4.03 -4.27
CA ALA A 24 6.11 -2.86 -4.70
C ALA A 24 6.27 -2.80 -6.22
N GLN A 25 6.55 -3.93 -6.87
CA GLN A 25 6.64 -4.04 -8.33
C GLN A 25 5.29 -3.79 -9.00
N LYS A 26 4.19 -4.37 -8.48
CA LYS A 26 2.84 -4.15 -9.01
C LYS A 26 2.38 -2.70 -8.88
N LEU A 27 2.74 -2.04 -7.78
CA LEU A 27 2.41 -0.63 -7.54
C LEU A 27 3.44 0.35 -8.15
N ASN A 28 4.53 -0.16 -8.73
CA ASN A 28 5.67 0.60 -9.24
C ASN A 28 6.15 1.67 -8.24
N ILE A 29 6.34 1.24 -7.00
CA ILE A 29 6.78 2.09 -5.89
C ILE A 29 8.28 2.29 -5.98
N LYS A 30 8.70 3.54 -5.80
CA LYS A 30 10.08 3.99 -5.72
C LYS A 30 10.28 4.77 -4.43
N GLN A 31 11.54 4.89 -4.01
CA GLN A 31 11.90 5.73 -2.87
C GLN A 31 11.43 7.17 -3.12
N GLY A 32 10.72 7.75 -2.14
CA GLY A 32 10.14 9.09 -2.24
C GLY A 32 8.70 9.14 -2.76
N ASP A 33 8.14 8.02 -3.23
CA ASP A 33 6.71 7.97 -3.55
C ASP A 33 5.85 8.09 -2.29
N ILE A 34 4.67 8.69 -2.46
CA ILE A 34 3.68 8.83 -1.38
C ILE A 34 2.64 7.73 -1.52
N ILE A 35 2.29 7.13 -0.39
CA ILE A 35 1.28 6.08 -0.29
C ILE A 35 0.08 6.63 0.44
N ALA A 36 -1.09 6.53 -0.18
CA ALA A 36 -2.36 6.90 0.40
C ALA A 36 -3.07 5.66 0.96
N PHE A 37 -3.73 5.86 2.10
CA PHE A 37 -4.53 4.87 2.79
C PHE A 37 -5.98 5.32 2.72
N TYR A 38 -6.85 4.46 2.22
CA TYR A 38 -8.28 4.70 2.10
C TYR A 38 -9.03 3.62 2.87
N GLU A 39 -10.23 3.94 3.34
CA GLU A 39 -11.18 2.98 3.88
C GLU A 39 -12.38 2.95 2.92
N ASP A 40 -12.83 1.76 2.53
CA ASP A 40 -14.03 1.61 1.71
C ASP A 40 -15.30 1.42 2.55
N GLU A 41 -16.44 1.30 1.87
CA GLU A 41 -17.75 1.13 2.51
C GLU A 41 -17.89 -0.17 3.33
N LYS A 42 -16.96 -1.12 3.18
CA LYS A 42 -16.92 -2.38 3.93
C LYS A 42 -15.93 -2.35 5.08
N HIS A 43 -15.33 -1.20 5.37
CA HIS A 43 -14.25 -1.03 6.33
C HIS A 43 -12.95 -1.77 5.93
N ASP A 44 -12.78 -2.10 4.65
CA ASP A 44 -11.51 -2.64 4.16
C ASP A 44 -10.51 -1.49 3.94
N ILE A 45 -9.29 -1.64 4.47
CA ILE A 45 -8.20 -0.68 4.27
C ILE A 45 -7.54 -0.93 2.91
N ILE A 46 -7.58 0.07 2.05
CA ILE A 46 -7.01 0.04 0.69
C ILE A 46 -5.79 0.94 0.63
N ILE A 47 -4.67 0.36 0.19
CA ILE A 47 -3.41 1.07 0.00
C ILE A 47 -3.21 1.35 -1.49
N LYS A 48 -2.97 2.62 -1.85
CA LYS A 48 -2.69 3.03 -3.23
C LYS A 48 -1.50 3.98 -3.28
N LYS A 49 -0.76 3.97 -4.39
CA LYS A 49 0.21 5.02 -4.68
C LYS A 49 -0.55 6.33 -4.92
N ALA A 50 -0.22 7.36 -4.15
CA ALA A 50 -0.78 8.68 -4.33
C ALA A 50 -0.06 9.37 -5.50
N VAL A 51 -0.83 9.95 -6.41
CA VAL A 51 -0.30 10.91 -7.37
C VAL A 51 -0.58 12.28 -6.77
N LEU A 52 0.46 12.95 -6.27
CA LEU A 52 0.35 14.37 -5.94
C LEU A 52 0.19 15.11 -7.27
N LYS A 53 -1.06 15.36 -7.68
CA LYS A 53 -1.33 16.41 -8.66
C LYS A 53 -1.14 17.73 -7.90
N LEU A 54 0.02 18.33 -8.09
CA LEU A 54 0.19 19.77 -7.88
C LEU A 54 -0.65 20.43 -8.98
N GLU A 55 -1.88 20.83 -8.65
CA GLU A 55 -2.62 21.82 -9.42
C GLU A 55 -2.16 23.23 -9.04
#